data_AF-A0A7C0YAK7-F1
#
_entry.id   AF-A0A7C0YAK7-F1
#
_cell.length_a   1.000
_cell.length_b   1.000
_cell.length_c   1.000
_cell.angle_alpha   90.00
_cell.angle_beta   90.00
_cell.angle_gamma   90.00
#
_symmetry.space_group_name_H-M   'P 1'
#
loop_
_entity.id
_entity.type
_entity.pdbx_description
1 polymer ?
#
loop_
_entity_poly.entity_id
_entity_poly.type
_entity_poly.pdbx_seq_one_letter_code
_entity_poly.pdbx_strand_id
1 'polypeptide(L)'
;MKIRLKLDRLWLDVERESMKKLLQKYKTWEAQTLERVRQTKDLHTLREFFYELGERWEWDQVTGEWLSEGEPLDAVSFVLRLPGLDPKKERYVIYAVMAYSKGFTDQFDHLGDKERIVIERDLETGKMVAWSTTGHGAVDIFPTDLSDFADLDEIVRACHLTAQPGDHALRLCLPIEKERHWTLYQRLWTIASGTTSFTWRHIDMVGPDDIENGLGFKFYRYAKAVIELERAWQRLTAGTVERARELLLDRVPPHIEEKNKRFLRQVEGLLHILWFRPPIKQLIPAQALYKETRNEPTPTKVQEELLPYLGELVFSLNDVIEKTKYLKWKSVVERKGYAESSIFDNLGISGLAREALVVALDDILKEHTLAYVAYPERATMIGKAMRILFGLFVLPVRLVSAFRAVVATSVRGLLERFVPREERGSDNGKAEMNDMVEPAD
;
A
#
# COMPACT_ATOMS: atom_id res chain seq x y z
N MET A 1 -16.40 1.41 -5.45
CA MET A 1 -16.02 0.38 -6.45
C MET A 1 -15.75 -0.95 -5.73
N LYS A 2 -15.72 -2.11 -6.40
CA LYS A 2 -15.36 -3.39 -5.75
C LYS A 2 -14.37 -4.18 -6.61
N ILE A 3 -13.32 -4.71 -6.00
CA ILE A 3 -12.36 -5.61 -6.65
C ILE A 3 -12.42 -7.01 -6.02
N ARG A 4 -12.25 -8.05 -6.84
CA ARG A 4 -12.21 -9.43 -6.36
C ARG A 4 -10.83 -9.74 -5.79
N LEU A 5 -10.77 -10.37 -4.62
CA LEU A 5 -9.58 -10.94 -4.02
C LEU A 5 -9.68 -12.46 -4.03
N LYS A 6 -8.71 -13.12 -4.65
CA LYS A 6 -8.50 -14.56 -4.60
C LYS A 6 -7.67 -14.89 -3.36
N LEU A 7 -8.23 -15.74 -2.50
CA LEU A 7 -7.58 -16.23 -1.29
C LEU A 7 -7.43 -17.74 -1.35
N ASP A 8 -6.23 -18.22 -1.02
CA ASP A 8 -5.99 -19.65 -0.86
C ASP A 8 -6.70 -20.18 0.40
N ARG A 9 -7.46 -21.28 0.29
CA ARG A 9 -8.25 -21.79 1.43
C ARG A 9 -7.38 -22.36 2.54
N LEU A 10 -6.34 -23.11 2.19
CA LEU A 10 -5.45 -23.74 3.17
C LEU A 10 -4.68 -22.67 3.93
N TRP A 11 -4.23 -21.63 3.22
CA TRP A 11 -3.62 -20.47 3.83
C TRP A 11 -4.59 -19.74 4.76
N LEU A 12 -5.83 -19.50 4.34
CA LEU A 12 -6.84 -18.84 5.17
C LEU A 12 -7.11 -19.60 6.48
N ASP A 13 -7.13 -20.94 6.45
CA ASP A 13 -7.31 -21.75 7.66
C ASP A 13 -6.11 -21.63 8.62
N VAL A 14 -4.88 -21.61 8.09
CA VAL A 14 -3.67 -21.33 8.90
C VAL A 14 -3.72 -19.91 9.50
N GLU A 15 -4.17 -18.92 8.72
CA GLU A 15 -4.32 -17.55 9.19
C GLU A 15 -5.36 -17.44 10.33
N ARG A 16 -6.46 -18.21 10.26
CA ARG A 16 -7.47 -18.27 11.34
C ARG A 16 -6.88 -18.82 12.64
N GLU A 17 -6.00 -19.81 12.57
CA GLU A 17 -5.31 -20.34 13.75
C GLU A 17 -4.31 -19.33 14.32
N SER A 18 -3.54 -18.67 13.45
CA SER A 18 -2.54 -17.66 13.85
C SER A 18 -3.18 -16.41 14.46
N MET A 19 -4.30 -15.96 13.87
CA MET A 19 -5.09 -14.82 14.34
C MET A 19 -5.50 -14.96 15.81
N LYS A 20 -5.83 -16.17 16.30
CA LYS A 20 -6.18 -16.38 17.71
C LYS A 20 -5.03 -16.03 18.65
N LYS A 21 -3.79 -16.36 18.27
CA LYS A 21 -2.59 -16.00 19.06
C LYS A 21 -2.38 -14.49 19.06
N LEU A 22 -2.56 -13.83 17.93
CA LEU A 22 -2.43 -12.37 17.82
C LEU A 22 -3.50 -11.65 18.62
N LEU A 23 -4.76 -12.11 18.57
CA LEU A 23 -5.84 -11.56 19.37
C LEU A 23 -5.52 -11.65 20.87
N GLN A 24 -4.92 -12.74 21.33
CA GLN A 24 -4.49 -12.88 22.72
C GLN A 24 -3.35 -11.90 23.06
N LYS A 25 -2.37 -11.72 22.16
CA LYS A 25 -1.30 -10.74 22.34
C LYS A 25 -1.85 -9.31 22.40
N TYR A 26 -2.76 -8.96 21.49
CA TYR A 26 -3.44 -7.66 21.47
C TYR A 26 -4.19 -7.42 22.78
N LYS A 27 -5.02 -8.36 23.25
CA LYS A 27 -5.74 -8.25 24.52
C LYS A 27 -4.80 -8.09 25.73
N THR A 28 -3.66 -8.78 25.70
CA THR A 28 -2.65 -8.68 26.77
C THR A 28 -1.99 -7.30 26.76
N TRP A 29 -1.60 -6.81 25.58
CA TRP A 29 -1.03 -5.48 25.38
C TRP A 29 -2.03 -4.38 25.78
N GLU A 30 -3.31 -4.52 25.39
CA GLU A 30 -4.38 -3.59 25.72
C GLU A 30 -4.59 -3.55 27.24
N ALA A 31 -4.68 -4.71 27.90
CA ALA A 31 -4.86 -4.78 29.35
C ALA A 31 -3.67 -4.16 30.11
N GLN A 32 -2.43 -4.44 29.67
CA GLN A 32 -1.23 -3.83 30.26
C GLN A 32 -1.19 -2.32 30.05
N THR A 33 -1.58 -1.85 28.87
CA THR A 33 -1.66 -0.43 28.52
C THR A 33 -2.69 0.27 29.42
N LEU A 34 -3.90 -0.27 29.53
CA LEU A 34 -4.97 0.28 30.37
C LEU A 34 -4.59 0.27 31.85
N GLU A 35 -3.95 -0.79 32.34
CA GLU A 35 -3.49 -0.88 33.72
C GLU A 35 -2.43 0.19 34.01
N ARG A 36 -1.46 0.39 33.12
CA ARG A 36 -0.44 1.43 33.27
C ARG A 36 -1.05 2.84 33.23
N VAL A 37 -2.03 3.08 32.36
CA VAL A 37 -2.80 4.35 32.35
C VAL A 37 -3.52 4.57 33.68
N ARG A 38 -4.18 3.54 34.24
CA ARG A 38 -4.89 3.63 35.53
C ARG A 38 -3.96 3.85 36.72
N GLN A 39 -2.78 3.26 36.69
CA GLN A 39 -1.76 3.41 37.74
C GLN A 39 -1.04 4.76 37.67
N THR A 40 -1.20 5.50 36.57
CA THR A 40 -0.54 6.78 36.38
C THR A 40 -1.19 7.86 37.23
N LYS A 41 -0.39 8.50 38.09
CA LYS A 41 -0.87 9.46 39.10
C LYS A 41 -0.85 10.91 38.64
N ASP A 42 -0.13 11.23 37.56
CA ASP A 42 -0.03 12.58 37.02
C ASP A 42 0.00 12.61 35.49
N LEU A 43 -0.35 13.77 34.93
CA LEU A 43 -0.43 13.97 33.48
C LEU A 43 0.94 13.91 32.79
N HIS A 44 2.04 14.08 33.53
CA HIS A 44 3.39 14.05 32.96
C HIS A 44 3.80 12.63 32.62
N THR A 45 3.67 11.72 33.58
CA THR A 45 3.91 10.28 33.44
C THR A 45 2.98 9.68 32.38
N LEU A 46 1.74 10.16 32.29
CA LEU A 46 0.78 9.70 31.29
C LEU A 46 1.24 10.10 29.88
N ARG A 47 1.72 11.34 29.73
CA ARG A 47 2.26 11.84 28.47
C ARG A 47 3.53 11.09 28.06
N GLU A 48 4.45 10.82 29.00
CA GLU A 48 5.64 10.01 28.73
C GLU A 48 5.27 8.60 28.28
N PHE A 49 4.27 7.99 28.92
CA PHE A 49 3.74 6.69 28.50
C PHE A 49 3.17 6.73 27.07
N PHE A 50 2.40 7.75 26.72
CA PHE A 50 1.92 7.92 25.34
C PHE A 50 3.06 8.13 24.33
N TYR A 51 4.19 8.73 24.73
CA TYR A 51 5.36 8.79 23.86
C TYR A 51 6.07 7.44 23.72
N GLU A 52 6.13 6.63 24.78
CA GLU A 52 6.68 5.26 24.73
C GLU A 52 5.88 4.33 23.83
N LEU A 53 4.55 4.49 23.76
CA LEU A 53 3.68 3.75 22.84
C LEU A 53 4.02 4.00 21.36
N GLY A 54 4.72 5.10 21.06
CA GLY A 54 5.25 5.39 19.73
C GLY A 54 4.23 5.88 18.71
N GLU A 55 4.71 6.18 17.50
CA GLU A 55 3.90 6.79 16.42
C GLU A 55 2.84 5.85 15.82
N ARG A 56 2.98 4.52 16.05
CA ARG A 56 2.11 3.45 15.52
C ARG A 56 1.03 2.96 16.47
N TRP A 57 0.96 3.45 17.72
CA TRP A 57 0.02 2.91 18.73
C TRP A 57 -1.44 2.87 18.24
N GLU A 58 -1.88 3.93 17.56
CA GLU A 58 -3.25 4.05 17.06
C GLU A 58 -3.52 3.09 15.91
N TRP A 59 -2.50 2.85 15.08
CA TRP A 59 -2.57 1.86 14.02
C TRP A 59 -2.76 0.46 14.61
N ASP A 60 -1.92 0.12 15.59
CA ASP A 60 -1.97 -1.18 16.26
C ASP A 60 -3.27 -1.37 17.05
N GLN A 61 -3.82 -0.30 17.64
CA GLN A 61 -5.14 -0.32 18.27
C GLN A 61 -6.25 -0.60 17.26
N VAL A 62 -6.38 0.21 16.20
CA VAL A 62 -7.50 0.10 15.24
C VAL A 62 -7.45 -1.22 14.48
N THR A 63 -6.26 -1.67 14.10
CA THR A 63 -6.09 -2.95 13.41
C THR A 63 -6.28 -4.15 14.33
N GLY A 64 -5.90 -4.04 15.61
CA GLY A 64 -6.22 -5.02 16.64
C GLY A 64 -7.73 -5.13 16.93
N GLU A 65 -8.43 -4.01 17.02
CA GLU A 65 -9.90 -3.97 17.14
C GLU A 65 -10.56 -4.59 15.91
N TRP A 66 -10.13 -4.24 14.70
CA TRP A 66 -10.64 -4.82 13.46
C TRP A 66 -10.39 -6.33 13.39
N LEU A 67 -9.24 -6.81 13.86
CA LEU A 67 -8.98 -8.24 14.02
C LEU A 67 -9.96 -8.90 14.99
N SER A 68 -10.42 -8.22 16.03
CA SER A 68 -11.33 -8.84 17.02
C SER A 68 -12.74 -9.12 16.49
N GLU A 69 -13.16 -8.41 15.44
CA GLU A 69 -14.50 -8.52 14.84
C GLU A 69 -14.51 -9.14 13.43
N GLY A 70 -13.38 -9.12 12.73
CA GLY A 70 -13.26 -9.56 11.33
C GLY A 70 -12.82 -11.01 11.11
N GLU A 71 -12.56 -11.37 9.86
CA GLU A 71 -11.83 -12.58 9.49
C GLU A 71 -10.37 -12.23 9.13
N PRO A 72 -9.41 -13.18 9.17
CA PRO A 72 -8.09 -12.93 8.61
C PRO A 72 -8.20 -12.51 7.14
N LEU A 73 -7.30 -11.65 6.69
CA LEU A 73 -7.30 -11.10 5.32
C LEU A 73 -8.59 -10.32 4.97
N ASP A 74 -9.40 -9.91 5.96
CA ASP A 74 -10.38 -8.86 5.74
C ASP A 74 -9.66 -7.58 5.33
N ALA A 75 -10.19 -6.88 4.33
CA ALA A 75 -9.46 -5.82 3.65
C ALA A 75 -10.37 -4.69 3.18
N VAL A 76 -9.84 -3.49 3.24
CA VAL A 76 -10.41 -2.29 2.61
C VAL A 76 -9.39 -1.74 1.63
N SER A 77 -9.86 -1.26 0.49
CA SER A 77 -8.99 -0.67 -0.53
C SER A 77 -9.31 0.79 -0.78
N PHE A 78 -8.29 1.55 -1.17
CA PHE A 78 -8.45 2.89 -1.71
C PHE A 78 -7.44 3.13 -2.83
N VAL A 79 -7.77 4.07 -3.72
CA VAL A 79 -6.91 4.44 -4.83
C VAL A 79 -6.36 5.83 -4.62
N LEU A 80 -5.03 5.96 -4.62
CA LEU A 80 -4.38 7.26 -4.71
C LEU A 80 -4.09 7.59 -6.17
N ARG A 81 -4.52 8.77 -6.62
CA ARG A 81 -4.11 9.35 -7.89
C ARG A 81 -2.81 10.11 -7.67
N LEU A 82 -1.83 9.95 -8.56
CA LEU A 82 -0.55 10.65 -8.52
C LEU A 82 -0.11 11.05 -9.94
N PRO A 83 0.69 12.12 -10.08
CA PRO A 83 1.32 12.43 -11.36
C PRO A 83 2.38 11.38 -11.73
N GLY A 84 2.62 11.17 -13.03
CA GLY A 84 3.79 10.45 -13.50
C GLY A 84 5.06 11.31 -13.42
N LEU A 85 6.24 10.66 -13.51
CA LEU A 85 7.51 11.37 -13.65
C LEU A 85 7.61 12.14 -14.98
N ASP A 86 6.88 11.70 -16.00
CA ASP A 86 6.65 12.42 -17.27
C ASP A 86 5.32 13.21 -17.18
N PRO A 87 5.24 14.46 -17.67
CA PRO A 87 4.00 15.25 -17.65
C PRO A 87 2.81 14.59 -18.36
N LYS A 88 3.07 13.71 -19.33
CA LYS A 88 2.05 12.99 -20.11
C LYS A 88 1.58 11.71 -19.44
N LYS A 89 2.07 11.42 -18.24
CA LYS A 89 1.77 10.19 -17.53
C LYS A 89 1.07 10.46 -16.21
N GLU A 90 0.22 9.52 -15.83
CA GLU A 90 -0.52 9.53 -14.58
C GLU A 90 -0.41 8.17 -13.90
N ARG A 91 -0.43 8.16 -12.57
CA ARG A 91 -0.33 6.95 -11.76
C ARG A 91 -1.56 6.79 -10.87
N TYR A 92 -2.00 5.56 -10.75
CA TYR A 92 -3.04 5.13 -9.82
C TYR A 92 -2.45 4.05 -8.93
N VAL A 93 -2.42 4.29 -7.63
CA VAL A 93 -1.91 3.33 -6.65
C VAL A 93 -3.08 2.75 -5.89
N ILE A 94 -3.39 1.50 -6.18
CA ILE A 94 -4.38 0.72 -5.44
C ILE A 94 -3.70 0.27 -4.16
N TYR A 95 -4.10 0.79 -3.02
CA TYR A 95 -3.71 0.31 -1.71
C TYR A 95 -4.77 -0.66 -1.18
N ALA A 96 -4.33 -1.80 -0.66
CA ALA A 96 -5.15 -2.72 0.12
C ALA A 96 -4.61 -2.73 1.54
N VAL A 97 -5.45 -2.31 2.48
CA VAL A 97 -5.22 -2.40 3.91
C VAL A 97 -5.87 -3.68 4.38
N MET A 98 -5.10 -4.59 4.95
CA MET A 98 -5.59 -5.87 5.45
C MET A 98 -5.52 -5.88 6.98
N ALA A 99 -6.56 -6.39 7.64
CA ALA A 99 -6.59 -6.53 9.09
C ALA A 99 -5.40 -7.36 9.60
N TYR A 100 -5.07 -8.45 8.90
CA TYR A 100 -3.94 -9.34 9.19
C TYR A 100 -3.56 -10.22 7.99
N SER A 101 -2.26 -10.40 7.70
CA SER A 101 -1.78 -11.23 6.58
C SER A 101 -0.40 -11.91 6.77
N LYS A 102 -0.17 -12.69 7.85
CA LYS A 102 1.20 -13.18 8.13
C LYS A 102 1.34 -14.51 8.86
N GLY A 103 0.68 -15.55 8.39
CA GLY A 103 0.54 -16.88 9.00
C GLY A 103 1.80 -17.66 9.40
N PHE A 104 2.99 -17.06 9.43
CA PHE A 104 4.24 -17.69 9.88
C PHE A 104 5.10 -16.84 10.84
N THR A 105 4.65 -15.69 11.37
CA THR A 105 5.46 -14.94 12.37
C THR A 105 4.70 -14.52 13.62
N ASP A 106 5.40 -14.58 14.76
CA ASP A 106 4.91 -14.23 16.09
C ASP A 106 5.09 -12.73 16.45
N GLN A 107 5.50 -11.91 15.49
CA GLN A 107 5.84 -10.51 15.73
C GLN A 107 4.59 -9.63 15.58
N PHE A 108 4.42 -8.68 16.52
CA PHE A 108 3.25 -7.80 16.66
C PHE A 108 3.20 -6.67 15.60
N ASP A 109 4.26 -6.52 14.79
CA ASP A 109 4.51 -5.46 13.80
C ASP A 109 3.74 -5.60 12.47
N HIS A 110 2.86 -6.61 12.36
CA HIS A 110 2.14 -6.99 11.13
C HIS A 110 0.62 -6.92 11.23
N LEU A 111 0.11 -6.20 12.23
CA LEU A 111 -1.26 -5.73 12.22
C LEU A 111 -1.38 -4.62 11.16
N GLY A 112 -2.37 -4.71 10.28
CA GLY A 112 -2.57 -3.70 9.25
C GLY A 112 -1.50 -3.70 8.16
N ASP A 113 -1.28 -4.83 7.49
CA ASP A 113 -0.40 -4.85 6.33
C ASP A 113 -1.03 -4.02 5.19
N LYS A 114 -0.17 -3.26 4.50
CA LYS A 114 -0.56 -2.34 3.43
C LYS A 114 0.14 -2.70 2.14
N GLU A 115 -0.58 -3.38 1.26
CA GLU A 115 -0.07 -3.77 -0.04
C GLU A 115 -0.53 -2.85 -1.15
N ARG A 116 0.28 -2.72 -2.20
CA ARG A 116 -0.02 -1.78 -3.28
C ARG A 116 0.26 -2.30 -4.67
N ILE A 117 -0.56 -1.84 -5.61
CA ILE A 117 -0.35 -2.01 -7.04
C ILE A 117 -0.26 -0.63 -7.66
N VAL A 118 0.86 -0.35 -8.34
CA VAL A 118 1.09 0.91 -9.05
C VAL A 118 0.70 0.70 -10.50
N ILE A 119 -0.31 1.40 -10.99
CA ILE A 119 -0.71 1.45 -12.39
C ILE A 119 -0.25 2.79 -12.97
N GLU A 120 0.48 2.78 -14.07
CA GLU A 120 0.83 3.97 -14.83
C GLU A 120 0.10 3.97 -16.16
N ARG A 121 -0.53 5.11 -16.49
CA ARG A 121 -1.20 5.37 -17.75
C ARG A 121 -0.50 6.49 -18.49
N ASP A 122 -0.20 6.25 -19.74
CA ASP A 122 0.20 7.29 -20.69
C ASP A 122 -1.06 7.95 -21.26
N LEU A 123 -1.21 9.26 -21.05
CA LEU A 123 -2.42 10.01 -21.37
C LEU A 123 -2.54 10.29 -22.88
N GLU A 124 -1.44 10.24 -23.64
CA GLU A 124 -1.46 10.47 -25.09
C GLU A 124 -1.73 9.18 -25.88
N THR A 125 -1.07 8.10 -25.48
CA THR A 125 -1.14 6.82 -26.19
C THR A 125 -2.18 5.86 -25.62
N GLY A 126 -2.67 6.12 -24.40
CA GLY A 126 -3.58 5.24 -23.69
C GLY A 126 -2.93 3.97 -23.11
N LYS A 127 -1.62 3.77 -23.34
CA LYS A 127 -0.90 2.59 -22.84
C LYS A 127 -0.92 2.55 -21.32
N MET A 128 -1.15 1.36 -20.76
CA MET A 128 -1.20 1.16 -19.31
C MET A 128 -0.31 0.00 -18.89
N VAL A 129 0.40 0.19 -17.79
CA VAL A 129 1.27 -0.83 -17.19
C VAL A 129 1.09 -0.86 -15.68
N ALA A 130 1.27 -2.03 -15.07
CA ALA A 130 1.13 -2.20 -13.63
C ALA A 130 2.31 -2.93 -12.98
N TRP A 131 2.76 -2.44 -11.83
CA TRP A 131 3.70 -3.09 -10.95
C TRP A 131 2.97 -3.55 -9.67
N SER A 132 2.97 -4.85 -9.43
CA SER A 132 2.45 -5.46 -8.20
C SER A 132 3.52 -5.56 -7.12
N THR A 133 3.17 -5.63 -5.84
CA THR A 133 4.14 -6.01 -4.80
C THR A 133 4.55 -7.48 -4.97
N THR A 134 5.83 -7.79 -4.82
CA THR A 134 6.37 -9.16 -4.91
C THR A 134 6.92 -9.72 -3.59
N GLY A 135 7.20 -8.87 -2.59
CA GLY A 135 7.73 -9.26 -1.28
C GLY A 135 8.26 -8.06 -0.49
N HIS A 136 8.04 -8.02 0.84
CA HIS A 136 8.53 -6.95 1.72
C HIS A 136 8.28 -5.51 1.20
N GLY A 137 7.14 -5.27 0.55
CA GLY A 137 6.80 -3.96 -0.03
C GLY A 137 7.60 -3.55 -1.28
N ALA A 138 8.45 -4.43 -1.82
CA ALA A 138 9.15 -4.24 -3.09
C ALA A 138 8.21 -4.57 -4.27
N VAL A 139 8.24 -3.73 -5.30
CA VAL A 139 7.41 -3.92 -6.49
C VAL A 139 8.10 -4.79 -7.54
N ASP A 140 7.33 -5.41 -8.41
CA ASP A 140 7.83 -6.24 -9.50
C ASP A 140 8.83 -5.50 -10.40
N ILE A 141 9.85 -6.19 -10.92
CA ILE A 141 10.78 -5.65 -11.92
C ILE A 141 10.04 -5.47 -13.25
N PHE A 142 9.22 -6.46 -13.62
CA PHE A 142 8.56 -6.52 -14.91
C PHE A 142 7.12 -6.04 -14.77
N PRO A 143 6.76 -4.89 -15.37
CA PRO A 143 5.38 -4.46 -15.37
C PRO A 143 4.50 -5.46 -16.13
N THR A 144 3.26 -5.59 -15.67
CA THR A 144 2.18 -6.27 -16.38
C THR A 144 1.55 -5.28 -17.35
N ASP A 145 1.48 -5.62 -18.64
CA ASP A 145 0.80 -4.79 -19.64
C ASP A 145 -0.72 -4.84 -19.41
N LEU A 146 -1.33 -3.66 -19.31
CA LEU A 146 -2.76 -3.42 -19.12
C LEU A 146 -3.36 -2.60 -20.29
N SER A 147 -2.65 -2.46 -21.42
CA SER A 147 -3.08 -1.61 -22.53
C SER A 147 -4.37 -2.09 -23.23
N ASP A 148 -4.78 -3.34 -22.99
CA ASP A 148 -6.05 -3.89 -23.48
C ASP A 148 -7.28 -3.41 -22.69
N PHE A 149 -7.10 -2.61 -21.64
CA PHE A 149 -8.19 -2.01 -20.86
C PHE A 149 -8.30 -0.52 -21.17
N ALA A 150 -9.50 0.05 -21.09
CA ALA A 150 -9.75 1.46 -21.37
C ALA A 150 -9.38 2.37 -20.20
N ASP A 151 -9.67 1.93 -18.97
CA ASP A 151 -9.52 2.72 -17.74
C ASP A 151 -9.39 1.84 -16.48
N LEU A 152 -9.23 2.50 -15.33
CA LEU A 152 -9.14 1.86 -14.03
C LEU A 152 -10.41 1.07 -13.66
N ASP A 153 -11.59 1.55 -14.04
CA ASP A 153 -12.86 0.90 -13.72
C ASP A 153 -13.01 -0.44 -14.46
N GLU A 154 -12.58 -0.50 -15.71
CA GLU A 154 -12.51 -1.76 -16.45
C GLU A 154 -11.48 -2.72 -15.83
N ILE A 155 -10.30 -2.22 -15.44
CA ILE A 155 -9.29 -3.03 -14.74
C ILE A 155 -9.87 -3.63 -13.45
N VAL A 156 -10.50 -2.82 -12.61
CA VAL A 156 -11.06 -3.25 -11.31
C VAL A 156 -12.20 -4.27 -11.48
N ARG A 157 -13.02 -4.12 -12.52
CA ARG A 157 -14.11 -5.06 -12.83
C ARG A 157 -13.62 -6.39 -13.42
N ALA A 158 -12.69 -6.32 -14.37
CA ALA A 158 -12.26 -7.48 -15.14
C ALA A 158 -11.16 -8.29 -14.43
N CYS A 159 -10.23 -7.62 -13.78
CA CYS A 159 -9.11 -8.26 -13.10
C CYS A 159 -9.51 -8.72 -11.68
N HIS A 160 -8.57 -9.40 -11.02
CA HIS A 160 -8.68 -9.72 -9.61
C HIS A 160 -7.32 -9.61 -8.93
N LEU A 161 -7.36 -9.35 -7.64
CA LEU A 161 -6.19 -9.38 -6.77
C LEU A 161 -5.95 -10.82 -6.32
N THR A 162 -4.69 -11.20 -6.19
CA THR A 162 -4.29 -12.45 -5.53
C THR A 162 -3.36 -12.09 -4.39
N ALA A 163 -3.78 -12.39 -3.16
CA ALA A 163 -2.89 -12.32 -2.01
C ALA A 163 -2.02 -13.57 -2.01
N GLN A 164 -0.72 -13.35 -1.88
CA GLN A 164 0.27 -14.39 -1.98
C GLN A 164 0.71 -14.85 -0.59
N PRO A 165 0.64 -16.16 -0.28
CA PRO A 165 1.08 -16.66 1.02
C PRO A 165 2.55 -16.31 1.31
N GLY A 166 2.81 -15.94 2.57
CA GLY A 166 4.14 -15.91 3.18
C GLY A 166 4.98 -14.64 3.04
N ASP A 167 4.68 -13.70 2.13
CA ASP A 167 5.59 -12.59 1.83
C ASP A 167 4.89 -11.25 1.51
N HIS A 168 3.67 -11.01 2.02
CA HIS A 168 3.01 -9.71 1.87
C HIS A 168 3.01 -9.21 0.42
N ALA A 169 2.48 -10.01 -0.49
CA ALA A 169 2.48 -9.65 -1.90
C ALA A 169 1.05 -9.70 -2.44
N LEU A 170 0.61 -8.55 -2.94
CA LEU A 170 -0.66 -8.41 -3.63
C LEU A 170 -0.37 -8.26 -5.12
N ARG A 171 -0.91 -9.20 -5.90
CA ARG A 171 -0.72 -9.23 -7.36
C ARG A 171 -2.01 -8.95 -8.09
N LEU A 172 -1.93 -8.11 -9.12
CA LEU A 172 -3.00 -7.95 -10.10
C LEU A 172 -2.93 -9.09 -11.11
N CYS A 173 -3.99 -9.89 -11.18
CA CYS A 173 -4.13 -11.01 -12.09
C CYS A 173 -5.15 -10.68 -13.19
N LEU A 174 -4.70 -10.83 -14.43
CA LEU A 174 -5.51 -10.61 -15.63
C LEU A 174 -6.52 -11.75 -15.86
N PRO A 175 -7.65 -11.50 -16.53
CA PRO A 175 -8.59 -12.54 -16.92
C PRO A 175 -7.97 -13.51 -17.94
N ILE A 176 -8.19 -14.81 -17.74
CA ILE A 176 -7.73 -15.91 -18.60
C ILE A 176 -8.16 -15.73 -20.07
N GLU A 177 -9.31 -15.09 -20.30
CA GLU A 177 -9.84 -14.83 -21.64
C GLU A 177 -8.91 -13.96 -22.51
N LYS A 178 -7.99 -13.19 -21.90
CA LYS A 178 -6.97 -12.40 -22.60
C LYS A 178 -5.61 -13.13 -22.73
N GLU A 179 -5.53 -14.44 -22.47
CA GLU A 179 -4.29 -15.25 -22.44
C GLU A 179 -3.42 -15.19 -23.72
N ARG A 180 -4.03 -14.96 -24.88
CA ARG A 180 -3.29 -14.87 -26.16
C ARG A 180 -2.28 -13.72 -26.18
N HIS A 181 -2.53 -12.66 -25.41
CA HIS A 181 -1.65 -11.50 -25.32
C HIS A 181 -0.71 -11.56 -24.10
N TRP A 182 -0.74 -12.66 -23.34
CA TRP A 182 0.11 -12.78 -22.17
C TRP A 182 1.56 -13.03 -22.54
N THR A 183 2.43 -12.21 -21.95
CA THR A 183 3.86 -12.46 -21.85
C THR A 183 4.14 -13.80 -21.16
N LEU A 184 5.29 -14.41 -21.46
CA LEU A 184 5.76 -15.61 -20.76
C LEU A 184 5.77 -15.41 -19.23
N TYR A 185 6.12 -14.19 -18.80
CA TYR A 185 6.12 -13.80 -17.40
C TYR A 185 4.73 -13.94 -16.75
N GLN A 186 3.68 -13.41 -17.39
CA GLN A 186 2.30 -13.53 -16.91
C GLN A 186 1.87 -15.00 -16.81
N ARG A 187 2.18 -15.82 -17.82
CA ARG A 187 1.86 -17.26 -17.82
C ARG A 187 2.51 -18.01 -16.66
N LEU A 188 3.81 -17.78 -16.43
CA LEU A 188 4.54 -18.40 -15.32
C LEU A 188 3.95 -17.99 -13.97
N TRP A 189 3.55 -16.73 -13.82
CA TRP A 189 2.88 -16.29 -12.60
C TRP A 189 1.52 -16.91 -12.39
N THR A 190 0.73 -17.15 -13.45
CA THR A 190 -0.54 -17.87 -13.32
C THR A 190 -0.33 -19.28 -12.77
N ILE A 191 0.73 -19.97 -13.23
CA ILE A 191 1.13 -21.28 -12.70
C ILE A 191 1.62 -21.18 -11.25
N ALA A 192 2.48 -20.20 -10.97
CA ALA A 192 3.07 -19.97 -9.64
C ALA A 192 2.03 -19.52 -8.59
N SER A 193 0.94 -18.91 -9.03
CA SER A 193 -0.21 -18.52 -8.19
C SER A 193 -1.12 -19.70 -7.88
N GLY A 194 -0.64 -20.92 -8.12
CA GLY A 194 -1.40 -22.16 -8.05
C GLY A 194 -2.20 -22.31 -6.78
N THR A 195 -3.50 -22.56 -6.96
CA THR A 195 -4.27 -23.55 -6.19
C THR A 195 -5.59 -23.81 -6.90
N THR A 196 -6.03 -25.07 -6.86
CA THR A 196 -7.37 -25.52 -7.26
C THR A 196 -8.42 -25.21 -6.19
N SER A 197 -7.99 -24.93 -4.95
CA SER A 197 -8.84 -24.64 -3.80
C SER A 197 -8.66 -23.20 -3.34
N PHE A 198 -9.54 -22.30 -3.78
CA PHE A 198 -9.55 -20.89 -3.38
C PHE A 198 -10.94 -20.43 -2.96
N THR A 199 -11.00 -19.30 -2.27
CA THR A 199 -12.23 -18.56 -2.02
C THR A 199 -12.12 -17.16 -2.60
N TRP A 200 -13.26 -16.60 -3.02
CA TRP A 200 -13.34 -15.24 -3.51
C TRP A 200 -13.89 -14.35 -2.41
N ARG A 201 -13.24 -13.21 -2.20
CA ARG A 201 -13.79 -12.09 -1.42
C ARG A 201 -13.92 -10.86 -2.30
N HIS A 202 -14.88 -10.02 -1.99
CA HIS A 202 -14.98 -8.70 -2.60
C HIS A 202 -14.43 -7.67 -1.62
N ILE A 203 -13.48 -6.87 -2.10
CA ILE A 203 -12.94 -5.74 -1.37
C ILE A 203 -13.60 -4.50 -1.91
N ASP A 204 -14.28 -3.78 -1.03
CA ASP A 204 -14.79 -2.45 -1.30
C ASP A 204 -13.60 -1.48 -1.44
N MET A 205 -13.66 -0.66 -2.48
CA MET A 205 -12.62 0.26 -2.91
C MET A 205 -13.15 1.69 -2.98
N VAL A 206 -12.49 2.58 -2.24
CA VAL A 206 -12.71 4.03 -2.32
C VAL A 206 -11.97 4.57 -3.54
N GLY A 207 -12.69 5.24 -4.43
CA GLY A 207 -12.16 5.75 -5.70
C GLY A 207 -11.24 6.97 -5.52
N PRO A 208 -10.45 7.32 -6.54
CA PRO A 208 -9.54 8.45 -6.46
C PRO A 208 -10.26 9.78 -6.21
N ASP A 209 -11.42 10.01 -6.85
CA ASP A 209 -12.19 11.24 -6.66
C ASP A 209 -12.80 11.34 -5.25
N ASP A 210 -13.21 10.20 -4.67
CA ASP A 210 -13.72 10.16 -3.29
C ASP A 210 -12.59 10.47 -2.28
N ILE A 211 -11.37 10.01 -2.54
CA ILE A 211 -10.19 10.35 -1.72
C ILE A 211 -9.84 11.84 -1.86
N GLU A 212 -9.73 12.35 -3.09
CA GLU A 212 -9.24 13.72 -3.30
C GLU A 212 -10.29 14.79 -3.00
N ASN A 213 -11.52 14.59 -3.46
CA ASN A 213 -12.59 15.59 -3.36
C ASN A 213 -13.53 15.30 -2.19
N GLY A 214 -13.88 14.04 -1.96
CA GLY A 214 -14.76 13.64 -0.85
C GLY A 214 -14.07 13.78 0.51
N LEU A 215 -12.91 13.14 0.67
CA LEU A 215 -12.09 13.23 1.89
C LEU A 215 -11.18 14.45 1.91
N GLY A 216 -10.96 15.13 0.78
CA GLY A 216 -10.04 16.27 0.71
C GLY A 216 -8.56 15.89 0.81
N PHE A 217 -8.21 14.59 0.74
CA PHE A 217 -6.84 14.11 0.87
C PHE A 217 -6.09 14.29 -0.46
N LYS A 218 -5.62 15.53 -0.69
CA LYS A 218 -5.02 15.98 -1.96
C LYS A 218 -3.56 15.53 -2.15
N PHE A 219 -3.31 14.23 -2.06
CA PHE A 219 -1.97 13.66 -2.20
C PHE A 219 -1.35 13.90 -3.58
N TYR A 220 -2.14 13.91 -4.64
CA TYR A 220 -1.68 14.27 -6.00
C TYR A 220 -1.04 15.64 -6.05
N ARG A 221 -1.64 16.65 -5.40
CA ARG A 221 -1.14 18.03 -5.39
C ARG A 221 0.24 18.09 -4.73
N TYR A 222 0.39 17.42 -3.59
CA TYR A 222 1.69 17.28 -2.92
C TYR A 222 2.73 16.60 -3.81
N ALA A 223 2.41 15.41 -4.36
CA ALA A 223 3.34 14.68 -5.23
C ALA A 223 3.73 15.50 -6.47
N LYS A 224 2.78 16.24 -7.05
CA LYS A 224 3.03 17.15 -8.17
C LYS A 224 3.97 18.28 -7.78
N ALA A 225 3.79 18.90 -6.60
CA ALA A 225 4.67 19.96 -6.13
C ALA A 225 6.13 19.48 -6.00
N VAL A 226 6.35 18.24 -5.51
CA VAL A 226 7.69 17.63 -5.43
C VAL A 226 8.30 17.44 -6.83
N ILE A 227 7.55 16.86 -7.76
CA ILE A 227 8.03 16.59 -9.13
C ILE A 227 8.31 17.90 -9.88
N GLU A 228 7.45 18.89 -9.77
CA GLU A 228 7.62 20.19 -10.43
C GLU A 228 8.83 20.97 -9.87
N LEU A 229 9.05 20.92 -8.54
CA LEU A 229 10.26 21.45 -7.93
C LEU A 229 11.52 20.77 -8.48
N GLU A 230 11.50 19.43 -8.60
CA GLU A 230 12.62 18.68 -9.15
C GLU A 230 12.89 19.07 -10.62
N ARG A 231 11.84 19.16 -11.44
CA ARG A 231 11.97 19.58 -12.86
C ARG A 231 12.53 20.99 -12.98
N ALA A 232 12.08 21.93 -12.16
CA ALA A 232 12.62 23.28 -12.13
C ALA A 232 14.10 23.29 -11.72
N TRP A 233 14.45 22.56 -10.66
CA TRP A 233 15.84 22.41 -10.20
C TRP A 233 16.75 21.78 -11.26
N GLN A 234 16.30 20.72 -11.95
CA GLN A 234 17.06 20.07 -13.03
C GLN A 234 17.29 21.03 -14.20
N ARG A 235 16.26 21.77 -14.64
CA ARG A 235 16.39 22.78 -15.70
C ARG A 235 17.39 23.87 -15.34
N LEU A 236 17.35 24.35 -14.10
CA LEU A 236 18.27 25.36 -13.62
C LEU A 236 19.70 24.81 -13.50
N THR A 237 19.87 23.57 -13.04
CA THR A 237 21.21 22.96 -12.89
C THR A 237 21.84 22.64 -14.24
N ALA A 238 21.11 21.99 -15.16
CA ALA A 238 21.58 21.70 -16.52
C ALA A 238 21.80 22.99 -17.34
N GLY A 239 20.86 23.92 -17.26
CA GLY A 239 20.96 25.22 -17.90
C GLY A 239 22.07 26.10 -17.36
N THR A 240 22.48 25.95 -16.10
CA THR A 240 23.64 26.68 -15.54
C THR A 240 24.95 26.16 -16.13
N VAL A 241 25.05 24.86 -16.44
CA VAL A 241 26.26 24.27 -17.04
C VAL A 241 26.37 24.59 -18.54
N GLU A 242 25.27 24.62 -19.29
CA GLU A 242 25.27 24.95 -20.72
C GLU A 242 25.23 26.47 -20.99
N ARG A 243 24.41 27.26 -20.28
CA ARG A 243 24.36 28.73 -20.49
C ARG A 243 25.61 29.45 -19.99
N ALA A 244 26.30 28.93 -18.96
CA ALA A 244 27.60 29.46 -18.56
C ALA A 244 28.71 29.15 -19.58
N ARG A 245 28.51 28.15 -20.44
CA ARG A 245 29.44 27.79 -21.52
C ARG A 245 29.15 28.52 -22.83
N GLU A 246 27.89 28.83 -23.12
CA GLU A 246 27.48 29.44 -24.39
C GLU A 246 27.25 30.97 -24.35
N LEU A 247 26.99 31.58 -23.19
CA LEU A 247 26.77 33.02 -23.06
C LEU A 247 27.88 33.68 -22.25
N LEU A 248 28.97 34.06 -22.94
CA LEU A 248 29.88 35.15 -22.58
C LEU A 248 30.61 35.01 -21.22
N LEU A 249 31.91 34.73 -21.31
CA LEU A 249 32.90 35.25 -20.36
C LEU A 249 32.52 36.71 -19.98
N ASP A 250 32.38 37.00 -18.68
CA ASP A 250 32.32 38.33 -18.02
C ASP A 250 31.02 38.94 -17.44
N ARG A 251 29.89 38.24 -17.18
CA ARG A 251 28.70 38.96 -16.65
C ARG A 251 27.99 38.47 -15.38
N VAL A 252 28.39 37.37 -14.75
CA VAL A 252 27.83 37.01 -13.42
C VAL A 252 28.92 37.20 -12.37
N PRO A 253 28.73 38.09 -11.37
CA PRO A 253 29.69 38.25 -10.30
C PRO A 253 29.93 36.93 -9.55
N PRO A 254 31.19 36.59 -9.19
CA PRO A 254 31.51 35.31 -8.52
C PRO A 254 30.68 35.04 -7.26
N HIS A 255 30.35 36.09 -6.50
CA HIS A 255 29.51 35.97 -5.31
C HIS A 255 28.06 35.54 -5.62
N ILE A 256 27.50 35.92 -6.78
CA ILE A 256 26.17 35.47 -7.23
C ILE A 256 26.24 34.02 -7.69
N GLU A 257 27.31 33.63 -8.39
CA GLU A 257 27.49 32.25 -8.83
C GLU A 257 27.64 31.29 -7.64
N GLU A 258 28.44 31.66 -6.64
CA GLU A 258 28.58 30.86 -5.42
C GLU A 258 27.26 30.76 -4.64
N LYS A 259 26.52 31.87 -4.51
CA LYS A 259 25.19 31.90 -3.89
C LYS A 259 24.22 30.96 -4.62
N ASN A 260 24.18 31.00 -5.95
CA ASN A 260 23.36 30.09 -6.76
C ASN A 260 23.75 28.62 -6.57
N LYS A 261 25.04 28.29 -6.62
CA LYS A 261 25.53 26.92 -6.41
C LYS A 261 25.15 26.40 -5.03
N ARG A 262 25.29 27.24 -3.99
CA ARG A 262 24.92 26.88 -2.62
C ARG A 262 23.41 26.64 -2.50
N PHE A 263 22.61 27.54 -3.06
CA PHE A 263 21.16 27.42 -3.03
C PHE A 263 20.64 26.18 -3.78
N LEU A 264 21.16 25.91 -4.98
CA LEU A 264 20.80 24.71 -5.75
C LEU A 264 21.16 23.42 -5.00
N ARG A 265 22.26 23.39 -4.24
CA ARG A 265 22.60 22.27 -3.35
C ARG A 265 21.67 22.14 -2.16
N GLN A 266 21.20 23.25 -1.57
CA GLN A 266 20.18 23.20 -0.51
C GLN A 266 18.87 22.61 -1.05
N VAL A 267 18.45 23.00 -2.26
CA VAL A 267 17.27 22.45 -2.93
C VAL A 267 17.46 20.97 -3.29
N GLU A 268 18.63 20.57 -3.75
CA GLU A 268 18.98 19.15 -3.96
C GLU A 268 18.86 18.34 -2.66
N GLY A 269 19.39 18.86 -1.55
CA GLY A 269 19.26 18.25 -0.23
C GLY A 269 17.80 18.13 0.23
N LEU A 270 16.98 19.15 -0.04
CA LEU A 270 15.54 19.10 0.20
C LEU A 270 14.88 18.03 -0.67
N LEU A 271 15.17 17.97 -1.97
CA LEU A 271 14.62 16.95 -2.88
C LEU A 271 14.96 15.53 -2.39
N HIS A 272 16.17 15.31 -1.88
CA HIS A 272 16.52 14.05 -1.24
C HIS A 272 15.61 13.72 -0.05
N ILE A 273 15.34 14.70 0.82
CA ILE A 273 14.40 14.53 1.94
C ILE A 273 12.98 14.22 1.42
N LEU A 274 12.51 14.93 0.39
CA LEU A 274 11.16 14.76 -0.16
C LEU A 274 10.94 13.38 -0.77
N TRP A 275 11.95 12.82 -1.43
CA TRP A 275 11.86 11.50 -2.04
C TRP A 275 12.02 10.35 -1.03
N PHE A 276 12.82 10.55 0.03
CA PHE A 276 13.31 9.45 0.87
C PHE A 276 12.97 9.56 2.36
N ARG A 277 12.23 10.58 2.78
CA ARG A 277 11.64 10.64 4.13
C ARG A 277 10.12 10.67 4.04
N PRO A 278 9.39 10.24 5.09
CA PRO A 278 7.93 10.37 5.13
C PRO A 278 7.46 11.83 5.12
N PRO A 279 6.32 12.16 4.48
CA PRO A 279 5.78 13.52 4.35
C PRO A 279 5.80 14.35 5.63
N ILE A 280 5.42 13.79 6.79
CA ILE A 280 5.40 14.55 8.05
C ILE A 280 6.79 15.07 8.42
N LYS A 281 7.85 14.28 8.13
CA LYS A 281 9.25 14.63 8.42
C LYS A 281 9.84 15.62 7.40
N GLN A 282 9.10 15.95 6.33
CA GLN A 282 9.52 16.88 5.27
C GLN A 282 9.10 18.33 5.53
N LEU A 283 8.07 18.56 6.35
CA LEU A 283 7.44 19.89 6.47
C LEU A 283 8.41 20.95 7.03
N ILE A 284 9.12 20.60 8.11
CA ILE A 284 10.06 21.51 8.77
C ILE A 284 11.19 21.95 7.81
N PRO A 285 11.94 21.05 7.15
CA PRO A 285 12.99 21.48 6.23
C PRO A 285 12.45 22.25 5.01
N ALA A 286 11.27 21.87 4.48
CA ALA A 286 10.65 22.63 3.39
C ALA A 286 10.28 24.05 3.80
N GLN A 287 9.67 24.22 4.99
CA GLN A 287 9.33 25.54 5.54
C GLN A 287 10.56 26.38 5.84
N ALA A 288 11.63 25.78 6.36
CA ALA A 288 12.88 26.47 6.65
C ALA A 288 13.48 27.06 5.37
N LEU A 289 13.64 26.24 4.33
CA LEU A 289 14.20 26.69 3.05
C LEU A 289 13.31 27.73 2.36
N TYR A 290 11.99 27.55 2.38
CA TYR A 290 11.05 28.53 1.83
C TYR A 290 11.13 29.88 2.56
N LYS A 291 11.16 29.89 3.89
CA LYS A 291 11.29 31.12 4.69
C LYS A 291 12.62 31.82 4.47
N GLU A 292 13.72 31.07 4.45
CA GLU A 292 15.06 31.59 4.15
C GLU A 292 15.07 32.27 2.77
N THR A 293 14.55 31.59 1.75
CA THR A 293 14.50 32.11 0.37
C THR A 293 13.59 33.33 0.24
N ARG A 294 12.41 33.30 0.89
CA ARG A 294 11.44 34.40 0.84
C ARG A 294 11.95 35.67 1.53
N ASN A 295 12.71 35.52 2.60
CA ASN A 295 13.23 36.63 3.40
C ASN A 295 14.61 37.10 2.95
N GLU A 296 15.16 36.50 1.90
CA GLU A 296 16.42 36.93 1.31
C GLU A 296 16.26 38.36 0.73
N PRO A 297 17.01 39.36 1.23
CA PRO A 297 16.86 40.76 0.79
C PRO A 297 17.30 41.00 -0.65
N THR A 298 18.19 40.16 -1.18
CA THR A 298 18.70 40.25 -2.56
C THR A 298 18.63 38.89 -3.24
N PRO A 299 17.41 38.42 -3.60
CA PRO A 299 17.24 37.10 -4.19
C PRO A 299 17.89 37.07 -5.58
N THR A 300 18.56 35.97 -5.89
CA THR A 300 19.06 35.74 -7.25
C THR A 300 17.92 35.28 -8.16
N LYS A 301 18.10 35.37 -9.49
CA LYS A 301 17.11 34.85 -10.46
C LYS A 301 16.77 33.37 -10.23
N VAL A 302 17.74 32.58 -9.78
CA VAL A 302 17.55 31.15 -9.44
C VAL A 302 16.62 31.01 -8.22
N GLN A 303 16.82 31.86 -7.20
CA GLN A 303 15.96 31.89 -6.02
C GLN A 303 14.54 32.35 -6.38
N GLU A 304 14.40 33.40 -7.21
CA GLU A 304 13.12 33.89 -7.70
C GLU A 304 12.35 32.84 -8.51
N GLU A 305 13.05 32.08 -9.36
CA GLU A 305 12.42 31.02 -10.18
C GLU A 305 11.96 29.82 -9.34
N LEU A 306 12.70 29.44 -8.30
CA LEU A 306 12.35 28.29 -7.44
C LEU A 306 11.37 28.65 -6.31
N LEU A 307 11.27 29.92 -5.92
CA LEU A 307 10.43 30.36 -4.81
C LEU A 307 8.94 29.94 -4.95
N PRO A 308 8.29 30.07 -6.12
CA PRO A 308 6.90 29.60 -6.28
C PRO A 308 6.74 28.10 -6.07
N TYR A 309 7.70 27.28 -6.53
CA TYR A 309 7.68 25.83 -6.35
C TYR A 309 7.86 25.43 -4.89
N LEU A 310 8.75 26.12 -4.16
CA LEU A 310 8.92 25.94 -2.71
C LEU A 310 7.65 26.35 -1.94
N GLY A 311 6.99 27.44 -2.35
CA GLY A 311 5.74 27.89 -1.76
C GLY A 311 4.61 26.88 -1.94
N GLU A 312 4.44 26.36 -3.16
CA GLU A 312 3.44 25.34 -3.48
C GLU A 312 3.73 24.02 -2.75
N LEU A 313 5.00 23.63 -2.63
CA LEU A 313 5.40 22.46 -1.84
C LEU A 313 4.99 22.61 -0.37
N VAL A 314 5.33 23.73 0.27
CA VAL A 314 4.99 23.96 1.67
C VAL A 314 3.48 24.00 1.86
N PHE A 315 2.75 24.66 0.97
CA PHE A 315 1.30 24.73 1.01
C PHE A 315 0.68 23.33 0.90
N SER A 316 1.02 22.58 -0.14
CA SER A 316 0.43 21.26 -0.42
C SER A 316 0.79 20.22 0.64
N LEU A 317 2.01 20.25 1.16
CA LEU A 317 2.44 19.37 2.24
C LEU A 317 1.72 19.69 3.55
N ASN A 318 1.54 20.97 3.89
CA ASN A 318 0.77 21.36 5.07
C ASN A 318 -0.71 20.99 4.92
N ASP A 319 -1.31 21.23 3.75
CA ASP A 319 -2.70 20.91 3.44
C ASP A 319 -2.99 19.41 3.64
N VAL A 320 -2.17 18.53 3.05
CA VAL A 320 -2.38 17.07 3.19
C VAL A 320 -2.17 16.58 4.62
N ILE A 321 -1.18 17.12 5.35
CA ILE A 321 -0.92 16.74 6.75
C ILE A 321 -2.06 17.19 7.66
N GLU A 322 -2.47 18.46 7.58
CA GLU A 322 -3.55 19.00 8.40
C GLU A 322 -4.88 18.34 8.07
N LYS A 323 -5.13 18.02 6.79
CA LYS A 323 -6.36 17.32 6.42
C LYS A 323 -6.42 15.92 7.03
N THR A 324 -5.34 15.17 7.02
CA THR A 324 -5.27 13.86 7.66
C THR A 324 -5.51 13.96 9.16
N LYS A 325 -4.87 14.93 9.84
CA LYS A 325 -5.13 15.17 11.28
C LYS A 325 -6.60 15.46 11.55
N TYR A 326 -7.23 16.28 10.70
CA TYR A 326 -8.66 16.58 10.82
C TYR A 326 -9.54 15.35 10.59
N LEU A 327 -9.27 14.55 9.55
CA LEU A 327 -10.02 13.31 9.28
C LEU A 327 -9.93 12.34 10.45
N LYS A 328 -8.74 12.21 11.03
CA LYS A 328 -8.49 11.39 12.22
C LYS A 328 -9.22 11.92 13.45
N TRP A 329 -9.18 13.21 13.70
CA TRP A 329 -9.96 13.81 14.77
C TRP A 329 -11.45 13.54 14.59
N LYS A 330 -11.96 13.68 13.35
CA LYS A 330 -13.35 13.44 13.00
C LYS A 330 -13.75 11.98 13.17
N SER A 331 -12.89 11.03 12.80
CA SER A 331 -13.17 9.60 12.96
C SER A 331 -13.28 9.17 14.42
N VAL A 332 -12.60 9.86 15.34
CA VAL A 332 -12.65 9.58 16.78
C VAL A 332 -13.78 10.35 17.48
N VAL A 333 -13.84 11.67 17.30
CA VAL A 333 -14.76 12.55 18.05
C VAL A 333 -16.17 12.53 17.47
N GLU A 334 -16.29 12.49 16.15
CA GLU A 334 -17.56 12.49 15.43
C GLU A 334 -17.79 11.14 14.74
N ARG A 335 -17.48 10.04 15.43
CA ARG A 335 -17.47 8.66 14.87
C ARG A 335 -18.70 8.35 14.02
N LYS A 336 -19.90 8.67 14.50
CA LYS A 336 -21.17 8.48 13.75
C LYS A 336 -21.20 9.31 12.47
N GLY A 337 -20.91 10.61 12.55
CA GLY A 337 -20.91 11.51 11.40
C GLY A 337 -19.77 11.23 10.40
N TYR A 338 -18.67 10.64 10.84
CA TYR A 338 -17.62 10.14 9.95
C TYR A 338 -18.06 8.84 9.26
N ALA A 339 -18.60 7.88 10.03
CA ALA A 339 -19.08 6.62 9.49
C ALA A 339 -20.22 6.82 8.47
N GLU A 340 -21.14 7.76 8.72
CA GLU A 340 -22.26 8.11 7.84
C GLU A 340 -21.89 9.09 6.72
N SER A 341 -20.59 9.35 6.50
CA SER A 341 -20.15 10.23 5.42
C SER A 341 -20.51 9.64 4.06
N SER A 342 -20.98 10.50 3.14
CA SER A 342 -21.44 10.11 1.79
C SER A 342 -20.45 9.29 0.97
N ILE A 343 -19.15 9.39 1.27
CA ILE A 343 -18.10 8.57 0.66
C ILE A 343 -18.26 7.06 0.95
N PHE A 344 -19.02 6.70 1.99
CA PHE A 344 -19.25 5.33 2.45
C PHE A 344 -20.63 4.79 2.09
N ASP A 345 -21.54 5.61 1.56
CA ASP A 345 -22.95 5.24 1.33
C ASP A 345 -23.10 3.98 0.46
N ASN A 346 -22.16 3.78 -0.46
CA ASN A 346 -22.16 2.66 -1.40
C ASN A 346 -21.13 1.58 -1.06
N LEU A 347 -20.48 1.66 0.10
CA LEU A 347 -19.44 0.72 0.53
C LEU A 347 -19.97 -0.18 1.64
N GLY A 348 -19.91 -1.49 1.42
CA GLY A 348 -20.34 -2.52 2.38
C GLY A 348 -19.31 -2.78 3.48
N ILE A 349 -18.53 -1.77 3.86
CA ILE A 349 -17.44 -1.88 4.83
C ILE A 349 -17.91 -1.58 6.25
N SER A 350 -17.38 -2.34 7.21
CA SER A 350 -17.67 -2.17 8.64
C SER A 350 -17.20 -0.81 9.17
N GLY A 351 -17.74 -0.38 10.32
CA GLY A 351 -17.29 0.85 10.98
C GLY A 351 -15.79 0.85 11.28
N LEU A 352 -15.26 -0.29 11.73
CA LEU A 352 -13.83 -0.47 11.98
C LEU A 352 -12.99 -0.37 10.70
N ALA A 353 -13.45 -0.92 9.57
CA ALA A 353 -12.75 -0.76 8.30
C ALA A 353 -12.73 0.71 7.82
N ARG A 354 -13.79 1.49 8.11
CA ARG A 354 -13.83 2.94 7.82
C ARG A 354 -12.81 3.71 8.66
N GLU A 355 -12.65 3.33 9.93
CA GLU A 355 -11.64 3.91 10.83
C GLU A 355 -10.21 3.52 10.40
N ALA A 356 -10.00 2.24 10.08
CA ALA A 356 -8.73 1.73 9.56
C ALA A 356 -8.29 2.49 8.30
N LEU A 357 -9.22 2.90 7.43
CA LEU A 357 -8.90 3.70 6.27
C LEU A 357 -8.27 5.06 6.63
N VAL A 358 -8.78 5.77 7.64
CA VAL A 358 -8.19 7.06 8.05
C VAL A 358 -6.82 6.88 8.64
N VAL A 359 -6.68 5.91 9.53
CA VAL A 359 -5.39 5.65 10.18
C VAL A 359 -4.37 5.15 9.14
N ALA A 360 -4.80 4.46 8.08
CA ALA A 360 -3.93 4.07 6.98
C ALA A 360 -3.42 5.29 6.19
N LEU A 361 -4.27 6.29 5.94
CA LEU A 361 -3.85 7.54 5.28
C LEU A 361 -2.83 8.30 6.13
N ASP A 362 -3.03 8.36 7.46
CA ASP A 362 -2.08 8.98 8.39
C ASP A 362 -0.76 8.21 8.45
N ASP A 363 -0.82 6.90 8.55
CA ASP A 363 0.35 6.04 8.59
C ASP A 363 1.18 6.14 7.29
N ILE A 364 0.54 6.26 6.12
CA ILE A 364 1.24 6.55 4.86
C ILE A 364 2.07 7.85 4.95
N LEU A 365 1.56 8.90 5.62
CA LEU A 365 2.30 10.15 5.79
C LEU A 365 3.43 10.06 6.82
N LYS A 366 3.34 9.13 7.77
CA LYS A 366 4.30 8.93 8.87
C LYS A 366 5.44 7.98 8.51
N GLU A 367 5.14 6.92 7.75
CA GLU A 367 6.05 5.80 7.50
C GLU A 367 6.51 5.71 6.05
N HIS A 368 5.64 6.00 5.08
CA HIS A 368 5.96 5.76 3.68
C HIS A 368 6.59 6.96 2.99
N THR A 369 7.68 6.72 2.27
CA THR A 369 8.34 7.73 1.42
C THR A 369 7.60 7.88 0.10
N LEU A 370 7.70 9.04 -0.56
CA LEU A 370 7.09 9.23 -1.87
C LEU A 370 7.61 8.20 -2.88
N ALA A 371 8.93 7.93 -2.87
CA ALA A 371 9.54 6.90 -3.72
C ALA A 371 8.93 5.52 -3.49
N TYR A 372 8.68 5.14 -2.23
CA TYR A 372 8.03 3.89 -1.89
C TYR A 372 6.59 3.86 -2.42
N VAL A 373 5.80 4.90 -2.18
CA VAL A 373 4.35 4.94 -2.48
C VAL A 373 4.06 4.63 -3.95
N ALA A 374 4.72 5.32 -4.89
CA ALA A 374 4.36 5.23 -6.30
C ALA A 374 5.52 5.25 -7.29
N TYR A 375 6.77 5.48 -6.85
CA TYR A 375 7.89 5.77 -7.76
C TYR A 375 9.06 4.80 -7.58
N PRO A 376 8.90 3.53 -7.98
CA PRO A 376 9.95 2.52 -7.83
C PRO A 376 11.23 2.84 -8.61
N GLU A 377 11.16 3.71 -9.61
CA GLU A 377 12.32 4.23 -10.36
C GLU A 377 13.23 5.10 -9.47
N ARG A 378 12.62 5.78 -8.50
CA ARG A 378 13.28 6.63 -7.52
C ARG A 378 13.74 5.87 -6.27
N ALA A 379 13.52 4.56 -6.19
CA ALA A 379 13.95 3.76 -5.04
C ALA A 379 15.46 3.88 -4.77
N THR A 380 15.85 3.74 -3.50
CA THR A 380 17.26 3.71 -3.07
C THR A 380 17.99 2.54 -3.71
N MET A 381 19.33 2.55 -3.67
CA MET A 381 20.14 1.42 -4.19
C MET A 381 19.78 0.09 -3.53
N ILE A 382 19.55 0.10 -2.21
CA ILE A 382 19.09 -1.08 -1.46
C ILE A 382 17.71 -1.51 -1.97
N GLY A 383 16.77 -0.58 -2.14
CA GLY A 383 15.44 -0.88 -2.68
C GLY A 383 15.49 -1.46 -4.10
N LYS A 384 16.36 -0.93 -4.97
CA LYS A 384 16.60 -1.46 -6.32
C LYS A 384 17.20 -2.87 -6.28
N ALA A 385 18.16 -3.12 -5.39
CA ALA A 385 18.75 -4.44 -5.20
C ALA A 385 17.71 -5.46 -4.71
N MET A 386 16.89 -5.08 -3.71
CA MET A 386 15.79 -5.93 -3.21
C MET A 386 14.77 -6.22 -4.30
N ARG A 387 14.40 -5.22 -5.11
CA ARG A 387 13.54 -5.39 -6.29
C ARG A 387 14.09 -6.45 -7.24
N ILE A 388 15.39 -6.40 -7.51
CA ILE A 388 16.08 -7.35 -8.39
C ILE A 388 16.08 -8.76 -7.78
N LEU A 389 16.46 -8.86 -6.50
CA LEU A 389 16.50 -10.15 -5.79
C LEU A 389 15.11 -10.80 -5.76
N PHE A 390 14.08 -10.09 -5.29
CA PHE A 390 12.74 -10.66 -5.23
C PHE A 390 12.18 -10.99 -6.61
N GLY A 391 12.35 -10.11 -7.60
CA GLY A 391 11.87 -10.38 -8.96
C GLY A 391 12.53 -11.59 -9.62
N LEU A 392 13.80 -11.89 -9.28
CA LEU A 392 14.52 -13.06 -9.81
C LEU A 392 14.24 -14.35 -9.02
N PHE A 393 14.06 -14.28 -7.70
CA PHE A 393 13.95 -15.49 -6.87
C PHE A 393 12.53 -15.91 -6.54
N VAL A 394 11.59 -14.97 -6.37
CA VAL A 394 10.23 -15.28 -5.87
C VAL A 394 9.48 -16.17 -6.86
N LEU A 395 9.48 -15.82 -8.15
CA LEU A 395 8.76 -16.58 -9.17
C LEU A 395 9.31 -18.02 -9.31
N PRO A 396 10.64 -18.26 -9.48
CA PRO A 396 11.17 -19.61 -9.53
C PRO A 396 10.90 -20.45 -8.28
N VAL A 397 11.07 -19.88 -7.08
CA VAL A 397 10.78 -20.60 -5.84
C VAL A 397 9.31 -21.02 -5.78
N ARG A 398 8.39 -20.13 -6.17
CA ARG A 398 6.96 -20.44 -6.21
C ARG A 398 6.60 -21.47 -7.28
N LEU A 399 7.20 -21.40 -8.46
CA LEU A 399 7.01 -22.43 -9.49
C LEU A 399 7.45 -23.81 -9.00
N VAL A 400 8.59 -23.90 -8.31
CA VAL A 400 9.06 -25.15 -7.70
C VAL A 400 8.08 -25.64 -6.63
N SER A 401 7.58 -24.75 -5.78
CA SER A 401 6.59 -25.08 -4.75
C SER A 401 5.26 -25.55 -5.35
N ALA A 402 4.75 -24.85 -6.37
CA ALA A 402 3.54 -25.23 -7.09
C ALA A 402 3.69 -26.60 -7.77
N PHE A 403 4.83 -26.84 -8.43
CA PHE A 403 5.14 -28.14 -9.01
C PHE A 403 5.20 -29.26 -7.97
N ARG A 404 5.88 -29.03 -6.84
CA ARG A 404 5.95 -29.99 -5.72
C ARG A 404 4.55 -30.31 -5.18
N ALA A 405 3.68 -29.31 -5.04
CA ALA A 405 2.31 -29.51 -4.60
C ALA A 405 1.54 -30.42 -5.57
N VAL A 406 1.62 -30.14 -6.88
CA VAL A 406 0.97 -30.95 -7.92
C VAL A 406 1.47 -32.40 -7.89
N VAL A 407 2.80 -32.60 -7.81
CA VAL A 407 3.41 -33.94 -7.71
C VAL A 407 2.92 -34.66 -6.45
N ALA A 408 2.92 -34.00 -5.30
CA ALA A 408 2.46 -34.59 -4.04
C ALA A 408 0.99 -35.03 -4.11
N THR A 409 0.09 -34.20 -4.67
CA THR A 409 -1.31 -34.60 -4.89
C THR A 409 -1.45 -35.76 -5.88
N SER A 410 -0.64 -35.78 -6.95
CA SER A 410 -0.69 -36.85 -7.95
C SER A 410 -0.20 -38.18 -7.38
N VAL A 411 0.88 -38.16 -6.60
CA VAL A 411 1.43 -39.32 -5.89
C VAL A 411 0.46 -39.82 -4.83
N ARG A 412 -0.16 -38.92 -4.05
CA ARG A 412 -1.19 -39.28 -3.07
C ARG A 412 -2.41 -39.93 -3.72
N GLY A 413 -2.89 -39.37 -4.83
CA GLY A 413 -3.99 -39.96 -5.61
C GLY A 413 -3.65 -41.31 -6.24
N LEU A 414 -2.38 -41.55 -6.58
CA LEU A 414 -1.88 -42.86 -7.00
C LEU A 414 -1.85 -43.84 -5.82
N LEU A 415 -1.28 -43.43 -4.67
CA LEU A 415 -1.21 -44.26 -3.46
C LEU A 415 -2.61 -44.63 -2.95
N GLU A 416 -3.56 -43.70 -2.93
CA GLU A 416 -4.96 -43.95 -2.56
C GLU A 416 -5.68 -44.90 -3.53
N ARG A 417 -5.20 -45.06 -4.77
CA ARG A 417 -5.68 -46.08 -5.72
C ARG A 417 -5.03 -47.45 -5.51
N PHE A 418 -3.87 -47.52 -4.86
CA PHE A 418 -3.12 -48.76 -4.60
C PHE A 418 -3.25 -49.28 -3.16
N VAL A 419 -3.80 -48.49 -2.23
CA VAL A 419 -4.21 -48.97 -0.91
C VAL A 419 -5.56 -49.69 -1.05
N PRO A 420 -5.65 -51.00 -0.76
CA PRO A 420 -6.93 -51.70 -0.72
C PRO A 420 -7.84 -51.00 0.29
N ARG A 421 -9.09 -50.74 -0.10
CA ARG A 421 -10.17 -50.39 0.82
C ARG A 421 -10.41 -51.60 1.74
N GLU A 422 -9.61 -51.76 2.79
CA GLU A 422 -9.99 -52.62 3.90
C GLU A 422 -11.21 -52.00 4.59
N GLU A 423 -12.17 -52.88 4.84
CA GLU A 423 -13.54 -52.63 5.23
C GLU A 423 -13.65 -51.71 6.46
N ARG A 424 -14.00 -50.44 6.26
CA ARG A 424 -14.74 -49.69 7.27
C ARG A 424 -16.20 -50.12 7.19
N GLY A 425 -16.56 -51.16 7.93
CA GLY A 425 -17.95 -51.58 8.02
C GLY A 425 -18.19 -52.92 8.71
N SER A 426 -17.66 -53.13 9.90
CA SER A 426 -18.11 -54.21 10.79
C SER A 426 -17.82 -53.86 12.24
N ASP A 427 -18.65 -52.99 12.82
CA ASP A 427 -19.31 -53.34 14.09
C ASP A 427 -20.43 -52.35 14.45
N ASN A 428 -21.52 -52.93 14.96
CA ASN A 428 -22.75 -52.33 15.50
C ASN A 428 -23.91 -52.05 14.53
N GLY A 429 -24.63 -53.14 14.23
CA GLY A 429 -26.02 -53.13 13.80
C GLY A 429 -26.74 -54.40 14.25
N LYS A 430 -26.83 -54.62 15.57
CA LYS A 430 -27.74 -55.62 16.13
C LYS A 430 -29.18 -55.16 15.88
N ALA A 431 -29.86 -55.93 15.03
CA ALA A 431 -31.27 -56.29 15.08
C ALA A 431 -32.26 -55.26 15.65
N GLU A 432 -33.03 -54.61 14.77
CA GLU A 432 -34.46 -54.42 15.00
C GLU A 432 -35.21 -54.79 13.72
N MET A 433 -36.12 -55.73 13.89
CA MET A 433 -36.94 -56.38 12.88
C MET A 433 -38.34 -55.80 13.01
N ASN A 434 -38.89 -55.33 11.90
CA ASN A 434 -40.30 -55.18 11.55
C ASN A 434 -41.28 -54.67 12.62
N ASP A 435 -41.91 -53.53 12.32
CA ASP A 435 -43.36 -53.55 12.16
C ASP A 435 -43.80 -52.61 11.04
N MET A 436 -44.49 -53.20 10.06
CA MET A 436 -45.29 -52.53 9.04
C MET A 436 -46.61 -52.09 9.67
N VAL A 437 -46.98 -50.80 9.59
CA VAL A 437 -48.37 -50.37 9.34
C VAL A 437 -48.35 -48.97 8.69
N GLU A 438 -48.68 -48.91 7.41
CA GLU A 438 -49.32 -47.75 6.74
C GLU A 438 -50.86 -47.81 6.99
N PRO A 439 -51.71 -46.80 6.69
CA PRO A 439 -51.47 -45.40 6.30
C PRO A 439 -52.52 -44.38 6.89
N ALA A 440 -52.50 -43.15 6.34
CA ALA A 440 -53.54 -42.09 6.30
C ALA A 440 -53.72 -41.22 7.58
N ASP A 441 -53.82 -39.89 7.53
CA ASP A 441 -54.25 -38.93 6.49
C ASP A 441 -53.27 -37.79 6.21
#